data_AF-A0A1G3AHJ1-F1
#
_entry.id   AF-A0A1G3AHJ1-F1
#
_cell.length_a   1.000
_cell.length_b   1.000
_cell.length_c   1.000
_cell.angle_alpha   90.00
_cell.angle_beta   90.00
_cell.angle_gamma   90.00
#
_symmetry.space_group_name_H-M   'P 1'
#
loop_
_entity.id
_entity.type
_entity.pdbx_description
1 polymer ?
#
loop_
_entity_poly.entity_id
_entity_poly.type
_entity_poly.pdbx_seq_one_letter_code
_entity_poly.pdbx_strand_id
1 'polypeptide(L)'
;MLTNFKHTTIKRGLEIFCGITVLAICLLIIFTTNVKTIHALKSINIGFLILSFILICLSICFDVLRLIILARAVSVKIPFIYGTKAILSYTFLSNITPSSAGGEPLLVYMLNQRGVTFGKATAISLLRTMITMAFFAVGGPVIICFHRELLSGIGLKLVFDYVSIFMSLTVIFFTYLYFAPGSARKFLDRVFIFFERFKFFKERSFKLKKNILHTVDEFKSNLRELLQKDYWHLFLAVLCTALMIASQFLVAFVLLK
;
A
#
# COMPACT_ATOMS: atom_id res chain seq x y z
N MET A 1 20.72 24.00 -5.85
CA MET A 1 21.80 23.34 -6.61
C MET A 1 21.61 21.82 -6.58
N LEU A 2 20.57 21.24 -7.22
CA LEU A 2 20.43 19.79 -7.44
C LEU A 2 19.49 19.52 -8.63
N THR A 3 19.96 19.84 -9.83
CA THR A 3 19.34 19.46 -11.10
C THR A 3 20.36 18.69 -11.93
N ASN A 4 20.77 17.51 -11.45
CA ASN A 4 21.54 16.56 -12.27
C ASN A 4 21.55 15.16 -11.65
N PHE A 5 20.36 14.58 -11.41
CA PHE A 5 20.28 13.12 -11.35
C PHE A 5 20.60 12.61 -12.77
N LYS A 6 21.79 12.04 -12.96
CA LYS A 6 22.29 11.53 -14.25
C LYS A 6 21.20 10.70 -14.94
N HIS A 7 20.65 11.24 -16.03
CA HIS A 7 19.69 10.54 -16.91
C HIS A 7 20.19 9.15 -17.35
N THR A 8 21.51 8.95 -17.39
CA THR A 8 22.15 7.68 -17.78
C THR A 8 21.95 6.56 -16.75
N THR A 9 21.87 6.86 -15.46
CA THR A 9 21.68 5.82 -14.41
C THR A 9 20.25 5.28 -14.42
N ILE A 10 19.26 6.16 -14.61
CA ILE A 10 17.84 5.77 -14.67
C ILE A 10 17.56 4.95 -15.93
N LYS A 11 18.11 5.34 -17.09
CA LYS A 11 17.97 4.58 -18.34
C LYS A 11 18.55 3.16 -18.21
N ARG A 12 19.77 3.03 -17.69
CA ARG A 12 20.40 1.72 -17.44
C ARG A 12 19.62 0.86 -16.45
N GLY A 13 19.09 1.46 -15.38
CA GLY A 13 18.25 0.75 -14.42
C GLY A 13 16.96 0.22 -15.04
N LEU A 14 16.31 1.01 -15.90
CA LEU A 14 15.13 0.61 -16.65
C LEU A 14 15.44 -0.52 -17.64
N GLU A 15 16.55 -0.41 -18.39
CA GLU A 15 17.01 -1.44 -19.33
C GLU A 15 17.25 -2.78 -18.62
N ILE A 16 17.95 -2.77 -17.49
CA ILE A 16 18.20 -3.97 -16.67
C ILE A 16 16.87 -4.55 -16.17
N PHE A 17 15.97 -3.73 -15.65
CA PHE A 17 14.67 -4.18 -15.16
C PHE A 17 13.82 -4.81 -16.27
N CYS A 18 13.75 -4.17 -17.44
CA CYS A 18 13.05 -4.73 -18.61
C CYS A 18 13.69 -6.06 -19.03
N GLY A 19 15.03 -6.14 -19.09
CA GLY A 19 15.74 -7.37 -19.41
C GLY A 19 15.43 -8.51 -18.43
N ILE A 20 15.47 -8.25 -17.13
CA ILE A 20 15.12 -9.23 -16.09
C ILE A 20 13.65 -9.65 -16.21
N THR A 21 12.74 -8.70 -16.47
CA THR A 21 11.31 -8.99 -16.60
C THR A 21 11.04 -9.89 -17.80
N VAL A 22 11.63 -9.58 -18.97
CA VAL A 22 11.52 -10.42 -20.17
C VAL A 22 12.11 -11.80 -19.93
N LEU A 23 13.29 -11.88 -19.30
CA LEU A 23 13.93 -13.15 -18.98
C LEU A 23 13.08 -13.99 -18.03
N ALA A 24 12.49 -13.38 -16.98
CA ALA A 24 11.61 -14.06 -16.04
C ALA A 24 10.35 -14.59 -16.73
N ILE A 25 9.73 -13.79 -17.61
CA ILE A 25 8.57 -14.23 -18.41
C ILE A 25 8.97 -15.39 -19.33
N CYS A 26 10.10 -15.31 -20.03
CA CYS A 26 10.59 -16.38 -20.89
C CYS A 26 10.86 -17.66 -20.09
N LEU A 27 11.51 -17.58 -18.93
CA LEU A 27 11.74 -18.73 -18.06
C LEU A 27 10.42 -19.33 -17.56
N LEU A 28 9.47 -18.50 -17.14
CA LEU A 28 8.14 -18.94 -16.71
C LEU A 28 7.46 -19.71 -17.85
N ILE A 29 7.47 -19.15 -19.06
CA ILE A 29 6.95 -19.82 -20.26
C ILE A 29 7.69 -21.15 -20.47
N ILE A 30 9.01 -21.19 -20.55
CA ILE A 30 9.75 -22.44 -20.83
C ILE A 30 9.47 -23.53 -19.77
N PHE A 31 9.44 -23.17 -18.49
CA PHE A 31 9.23 -24.13 -17.40
C PHE A 31 7.77 -24.51 -17.15
N THR A 32 6.80 -23.66 -17.52
CA THR A 32 5.37 -23.86 -17.20
C THR A 32 4.50 -24.13 -18.43
N THR A 33 5.07 -24.04 -19.65
CA THR A 33 4.30 -24.18 -20.88
C THR A 33 3.89 -25.63 -21.13
N ASN A 34 2.58 -25.82 -21.23
CA ASN A 34 1.96 -27.01 -21.77
C ASN A 34 1.25 -26.63 -23.09
N VAL A 35 0.90 -27.61 -23.94
CA VAL A 35 0.22 -27.33 -25.24
C VAL A 35 -1.09 -26.54 -25.04
N LYS A 36 -1.78 -26.81 -23.91
CA LYS A 36 -2.97 -26.09 -23.47
C LYS A 36 -2.70 -24.61 -23.14
N THR A 37 -1.54 -24.29 -22.57
CA THR A 37 -1.14 -22.91 -22.22
C THR A 37 -0.90 -22.07 -23.47
N ILE A 38 -0.26 -22.65 -24.50
CA ILE A 38 -0.04 -21.95 -25.79
C ILE A 38 -1.36 -21.68 -26.49
N HIS A 39 -2.29 -22.64 -26.47
CA HIS A 39 -3.60 -22.48 -27.10
C HIS A 39 -4.43 -21.41 -26.38
N ALA A 40 -4.41 -21.42 -25.04
CA ALA A 40 -5.07 -20.39 -24.23
C ALA A 40 -4.49 -18.99 -24.49
N LEU A 41 -3.16 -18.86 -24.63
CA LEU A 41 -2.50 -17.58 -24.89
C LEU A 41 -2.84 -17.04 -26.30
N LYS A 42 -2.96 -17.92 -27.30
CA LYS A 42 -3.40 -17.55 -28.66
C LYS A 42 -4.88 -17.19 -28.75
N SER A 43 -5.72 -17.71 -27.85
CA SER A 43 -7.15 -17.38 -27.82
C SER A 43 -7.48 -16.08 -27.09
N ILE A 44 -6.50 -15.42 -26.44
CA ILE A 44 -6.73 -14.15 -25.76
C ILE A 44 -7.10 -13.07 -26.78
N ASN A 45 -8.27 -12.45 -26.59
CA ASN A 45 -8.71 -11.35 -27.41
C ASN A 45 -7.89 -10.09 -27.10
N ILE A 46 -7.30 -9.47 -28.13
CA ILE A 46 -6.50 -8.26 -28.01
C ILE A 46 -7.28 -7.09 -27.38
N GLY A 47 -8.60 -7.04 -27.59
CA GLY A 47 -9.49 -6.04 -26.99
C GLY A 47 -9.55 -6.14 -25.47
N PHE A 48 -9.61 -7.36 -24.92
CA PHE A 48 -9.58 -7.57 -23.47
C PHE A 48 -8.21 -7.26 -22.86
N LEU A 49 -7.13 -7.46 -23.63
CA LEU A 49 -5.79 -7.05 -23.22
C LEU A 49 -5.67 -5.52 -23.11
N ILE A 50 -6.18 -4.78 -24.11
CA ILE A 50 -6.21 -3.31 -24.10
C ILE A 50 -7.08 -2.81 -22.93
N LEU A 51 -8.25 -3.41 -22.72
CA LEU A 51 -9.13 -3.04 -21.61
C LEU A 51 -8.47 -3.28 -20.25
N SER A 52 -7.76 -4.40 -20.09
CA SER A 52 -6.99 -4.70 -18.88
C SER A 52 -5.90 -3.65 -18.63
N PHE A 53 -5.20 -3.22 -19.67
CA PHE A 53 -4.21 -2.15 -19.58
C PHE A 53 -4.84 -0.82 -19.12
N ILE A 54 -6.00 -0.46 -19.69
CA ILE A 54 -6.75 0.74 -19.29
C ILE A 54 -7.15 0.67 -17.80
N LEU A 55 -7.65 -0.48 -17.34
CA LEU A 55 -8.03 -0.68 -15.94
C LEU A 55 -6.81 -0.54 -14.99
N ILE A 56 -5.65 -1.04 -15.39
CA ILE A 56 -4.40 -0.86 -14.62
C ILE A 56 -4.05 0.64 -14.56
N CYS A 57 -4.04 1.36 -15.68
CA CYS A 57 -3.78 2.80 -15.69
C CYS A 57 -4.77 3.57 -14.80
N LEU A 58 -6.06 3.20 -14.86
CA LEU A 58 -7.10 3.80 -14.05
C LEU A 58 -6.89 3.54 -12.55
N SER A 59 -6.48 2.32 -12.18
CA SER A 59 -6.14 2.00 -10.79
C SER A 59 -5.00 2.87 -10.26
N ILE A 60 -3.96 3.11 -11.07
CA ILE A 60 -2.84 3.98 -10.71
C ILE A 60 -3.32 5.42 -10.56
N CYS A 61 -4.17 5.90 -11.47
CA CYS A 61 -4.77 7.23 -11.36
C CYS A 61 -5.50 7.41 -10.03
N PHE A 62 -6.36 6.45 -9.65
CA PHE A 62 -7.09 6.51 -8.37
C PHE A 62 -6.17 6.46 -7.15
N ASP A 63 -5.08 5.70 -7.19
CA ASP A 63 -4.11 5.70 -6.08
C ASP A 63 -3.36 7.04 -5.96
N VAL A 64 -3.03 7.67 -7.09
CA VAL A 64 -2.42 9.01 -7.13
C VAL A 64 -3.39 10.06 -6.59
N LEU A 65 -4.66 10.01 -7.01
CA LEU A 65 -5.73 10.87 -6.50
C LEU A 65 -5.86 10.72 -4.97
N ARG A 66 -5.91 9.48 -4.48
CA ARG A 66 -5.94 9.15 -3.05
C ARG A 66 -4.77 9.77 -2.29
N LEU A 67 -3.55 9.65 -2.80
CA LEU A 67 -2.36 10.25 -2.21
C LEU A 67 -2.49 11.78 -2.11
N ILE A 68 -2.96 12.43 -3.18
CA ILE A 68 -3.12 13.89 -3.23
C ILE A 68 -4.19 14.36 -2.26
N ILE A 69 -5.32 13.65 -2.18
CA ILE A 69 -6.43 13.96 -1.28
C ILE A 69 -5.96 13.87 0.18
N LEU A 70 -5.28 12.79 0.54
CA LEU A 70 -4.74 12.61 1.90
C LEU A 70 -3.65 13.63 2.23
N ALA A 71 -2.79 13.97 1.26
CA ALA A 71 -1.80 15.02 1.45
C ALA A 71 -2.45 16.40 1.68
N ARG A 72 -3.50 16.73 0.92
CA ARG A 72 -4.24 17.99 1.09
C ARG A 72 -4.87 18.11 2.46
N ALA A 73 -5.39 17.01 3.01
CA ALA A 73 -5.96 16.99 4.35
C ALA A 73 -4.91 17.37 5.42
N VAL A 74 -3.63 17.03 5.24
CA VAL A 74 -2.54 17.49 6.14
C VAL A 74 -1.95 18.85 5.75
N SER A 75 -2.68 19.62 4.93
CA SER A 75 -2.28 20.91 4.35
C SER A 75 -1.02 20.85 3.48
N VAL A 76 -0.80 19.72 2.79
CA VAL A 76 0.31 19.53 1.84
C VAL A 76 -0.22 19.48 0.40
N LYS A 77 0.35 20.30 -0.49
CA LYS A 77 0.02 20.29 -1.91
C LYS A 77 1.02 19.44 -2.68
N ILE A 78 0.55 18.37 -3.30
CA ILE A 78 1.35 17.50 -4.17
C ILE A 78 0.84 17.63 -5.61
N PRO A 79 1.70 17.94 -6.60
CA PRO A 79 1.30 17.97 -7.99
C PRO A 79 1.09 16.55 -8.52
N PHE A 80 0.10 16.35 -9.39
CA PHE A 80 -0.29 15.04 -9.90
C PHE A 80 0.89 14.25 -10.48
N ILE A 81 1.71 14.88 -11.32
CA ILE A 81 2.90 14.27 -11.94
C ILE A 81 3.87 13.72 -10.88
N TYR A 82 4.05 14.43 -9.77
CA TYR A 82 4.90 13.94 -8.68
C TYR A 82 4.23 12.79 -7.93
N GLY A 83 2.92 12.88 -7.69
CA GLY A 83 2.14 11.79 -7.12
C GLY A 83 2.25 10.51 -7.95
N THR A 84 2.15 10.62 -9.28
CA THR A 84 2.35 9.49 -10.20
C THR A 84 3.74 8.88 -10.06
N LYS A 85 4.80 9.70 -10.02
CA LYS A 85 6.16 9.19 -9.79
C LYS A 85 6.27 8.48 -8.44
N ALA A 86 5.72 9.06 -7.38
CA ALA A 86 5.75 8.48 -6.04
C ALA A 86 5.00 7.15 -5.97
N ILE A 87 3.80 7.06 -6.55
CA ILE A 87 3.02 5.82 -6.59
C ILE A 87 3.68 4.75 -7.45
N LEU A 88 4.20 5.09 -8.63
CA LEU A 88 4.91 4.11 -9.46
C LEU A 88 6.16 3.57 -8.75
N SER A 89 6.94 4.44 -8.11
CA SER A 89 8.09 4.03 -7.31
C SER A 89 7.69 3.18 -6.11
N TYR A 90 6.62 3.56 -5.40
CA TYR A 90 6.01 2.78 -4.32
C TYR A 90 5.64 1.38 -4.80
N THR A 91 4.83 1.27 -5.85
CA THR A 91 4.34 -0.01 -6.40
C THR A 91 5.50 -0.88 -6.87
N PHE A 92 6.50 -0.29 -7.53
CA PHE A 92 7.70 -1.00 -7.96
C PHE A 92 8.42 -1.66 -6.78
N LEU A 93 8.71 -0.90 -5.72
CA LEU A 93 9.45 -1.44 -4.59
C LEU A 93 8.60 -2.41 -3.75
N SER A 94 7.29 -2.17 -3.64
CA SER A 94 6.35 -3.12 -3.01
C SER A 94 6.24 -4.43 -3.78
N ASN A 95 6.39 -4.44 -5.10
CA ASN A 95 6.30 -5.67 -5.88
C ASN A 95 7.61 -6.48 -5.89
N ILE A 96 8.75 -5.84 -5.60
CA ILE A 96 10.07 -6.51 -5.56
C ILE A 96 10.41 -7.01 -4.15
N THR A 97 9.87 -6.37 -3.11
CA THR A 97 10.17 -6.76 -1.72
C THR A 97 9.25 -7.89 -1.25
N PRO A 98 9.79 -9.00 -0.70
CA PRO A 98 8.97 -10.02 -0.04
C PRO A 98 8.17 -9.34 1.08
N SER A 99 6.84 -9.53 1.13
CA SER A 99 5.85 -8.85 2.00
C SER A 99 5.36 -7.46 1.57
N SER A 100 5.83 -6.90 0.45
CA SER A 100 5.47 -5.55 -0.02
C SER A 100 5.80 -4.40 0.93
N ALA A 101 6.56 -4.68 1.99
CA ALA A 101 6.93 -3.72 3.03
C ALA A 101 7.84 -2.59 2.55
N GLY A 102 8.53 -2.75 1.40
CA GLY A 102 9.46 -1.74 0.88
C GLY A 102 8.79 -0.46 0.39
N GLY A 103 7.55 -0.52 -0.10
CA GLY A 103 6.89 0.64 -0.71
C GLY A 103 6.59 1.77 0.28
N GLU A 104 6.01 1.46 1.44
CA GLU A 104 5.60 2.49 2.43
C GLU A 104 6.78 3.37 2.89
N PRO A 105 7.95 2.82 3.29
CA PRO A 105 9.14 3.62 3.59
C PRO A 105 9.60 4.50 2.43
N LEU A 106 9.55 4.00 1.20
CA LEU A 106 9.95 4.76 0.02
C LEU A 106 9.00 5.92 -0.24
N LEU A 107 7.69 5.72 -0.08
CA LEU A 107 6.72 6.79 -0.20
C LEU A 107 6.96 7.88 0.84
N VAL A 108 7.17 7.50 2.11
CA VAL A 108 7.50 8.45 3.19
C VAL A 108 8.77 9.24 2.84
N TYR A 109 9.81 8.56 2.36
CA TYR A 109 11.05 9.18 1.92
C TYR A 109 10.86 10.17 0.75
N MET A 110 10.09 9.79 -0.27
CA MET A 110 9.80 10.66 -1.41
C MET A 110 9.03 11.91 -0.97
N LEU A 111 7.98 11.75 -0.16
CA LEU A 111 7.26 12.89 0.41
C LEU A 111 8.18 13.82 1.21
N ASN A 112 9.10 13.25 2.01
CA ASN A 112 10.06 14.03 2.77
C ASN A 112 11.01 14.84 1.89
N GLN A 113 11.49 14.29 0.76
CA GLN A 113 12.29 15.03 -0.22
C GLN A 113 11.55 16.23 -0.84
N ARG A 114 10.21 16.24 -0.79
CA ARG A 114 9.37 17.37 -1.22
C ARG A 114 9.07 18.38 -0.10
N GLY A 115 9.72 18.26 1.06
CA GLY A 115 9.55 19.16 2.20
C GLY A 115 8.41 18.78 3.13
N VAL A 116 7.82 17.59 2.99
CA VAL A 116 6.81 17.08 3.93
C VAL A 116 7.49 16.60 5.20
N THR A 117 7.05 17.06 6.37
CA THR A 117 7.62 16.60 7.64
C THR A 117 7.42 15.09 7.78
N PHE A 118 8.37 14.42 8.43
CA PHE A 118 8.35 12.96 8.55
C PHE A 118 7.07 12.45 9.25
N GLY A 119 6.57 13.18 10.26
CA GLY A 119 5.30 12.90 10.91
C GLY A 119 4.10 12.93 9.94
N LYS A 120 4.00 13.96 9.09
CA LYS A 120 2.94 14.09 8.09
C LYS A 120 3.02 13.03 6.98
N ALA A 121 4.23 12.74 6.50
CA ALA A 121 4.44 11.72 5.48
C ALA A 121 4.04 10.33 5.99
N THR A 122 4.41 10.02 7.24
CA THR A 122 4.02 8.77 7.92
C THR A 122 2.52 8.72 8.19
N ALA A 123 1.88 9.84 8.53
CA ALA A 123 0.42 9.97 8.66
C ALA A 123 -0.32 9.58 7.39
N ILE A 124 0.12 10.12 6.25
CA ILE A 124 -0.46 9.82 4.94
C ILE A 124 -0.30 8.33 4.60
N SER A 125 0.92 7.79 4.78
CA SER A 125 1.24 6.38 4.54
C SER A 125 0.39 5.42 5.40
N LEU A 126 0.31 5.66 6.71
CA LEU A 126 -0.47 4.85 7.63
C LEU A 126 -1.97 4.93 7.35
N LEU A 127 -2.51 6.10 7.03
CA LEU A 127 -3.92 6.23 6.65
C LEU A 127 -4.25 5.47 5.36
N ARG A 128 -3.39 5.53 4.33
CA ARG A 128 -3.57 4.73 3.11
C ARG A 128 -3.65 3.24 3.43
N THR A 129 -2.75 2.76 4.29
CA THR A 129 -2.70 1.36 4.71
C THR A 129 -3.95 0.99 5.51
N MET A 130 -4.35 1.80 6.48
CA MET A 130 -5.53 1.55 7.31
C MET A 130 -6.82 1.54 6.50
N ILE A 131 -7.02 2.48 5.57
CA ILE A 131 -8.19 2.51 4.69
C ILE A 131 -8.24 1.25 3.82
N THR A 132 -7.08 0.81 3.29
CA THR A 132 -6.98 -0.40 2.47
C THR A 132 -7.28 -1.65 3.29
N MET A 133 -6.71 -1.78 4.50
CA MET A 133 -6.97 -2.88 5.42
C MET A 133 -8.43 -2.92 5.84
N ALA A 134 -9.04 -1.77 6.17
CA ALA A 134 -10.46 -1.67 6.51
C ALA A 134 -11.35 -2.11 5.35
N PHE A 135 -11.01 -1.72 4.11
CA PHE A 135 -11.73 -2.17 2.92
C PHE A 135 -11.74 -3.70 2.80
N PHE A 136 -10.59 -4.36 2.98
CA PHE A 136 -10.52 -5.83 2.91
C PHE A 136 -11.15 -6.53 4.12
N ALA A 137 -10.97 -5.98 5.32
CA ALA A 137 -11.53 -6.53 6.55
C ALA A 137 -13.06 -6.51 6.55
N VAL A 138 -13.69 -5.52 5.91
CA VAL A 138 -15.15 -5.46 5.75
C VAL A 138 -15.60 -6.16 4.48
N GLY A 139 -14.92 -5.93 3.36
CA GLY A 139 -15.31 -6.46 2.06
C GLY A 139 -15.25 -7.98 1.97
N GLY A 140 -14.22 -8.61 2.54
CA GLY A 140 -14.07 -10.07 2.54
C GLY A 140 -15.25 -10.80 3.19
N PRO A 141 -15.57 -10.53 4.48
CA PRO A 141 -16.71 -11.17 5.14
C PRO A 141 -18.05 -10.89 4.44
N VAL A 142 -18.25 -9.66 3.95
CA VAL A 142 -19.48 -9.27 3.23
C VAL A 142 -19.67 -10.13 2.00
N ILE A 143 -18.64 -10.27 1.15
CA ILE A 143 -18.71 -11.09 -0.08
C ILE A 143 -19.13 -12.52 0.25
N ILE A 144 -18.59 -13.10 1.32
CA ILE A 144 -18.89 -14.48 1.73
C ILE A 144 -20.27 -14.63 2.33
N CYS A 145 -20.77 -13.62 3.04
CA CYS A 145 -22.14 -13.63 3.52
C CYS A 145 -23.13 -13.73 2.35
N PHE A 146 -22.85 -13.04 1.24
CA PHE A 146 -23.69 -13.07 0.03
C PHE A 146 -23.43 -14.26 -0.89
N HIS A 147 -22.20 -14.77 -0.95
CA HIS A 147 -21.79 -15.84 -1.86
C HIS A 147 -21.17 -17.01 -1.09
N ARG A 148 -21.95 -17.59 -0.18
CA ARG A 148 -21.50 -18.74 0.63
C ARG A 148 -21.09 -19.95 -0.22
N GLU A 149 -21.62 -20.05 -1.43
CA GLU A 149 -21.32 -21.09 -2.41
C GLU A 149 -19.86 -21.06 -2.90
N LEU A 150 -19.16 -19.93 -2.79
CA LEU A 150 -17.73 -19.83 -3.12
C LEU A 150 -16.85 -20.70 -2.19
N LEU A 151 -17.38 -21.10 -1.03
CA LEU A 151 -16.70 -21.95 -0.06
C LEU A 151 -17.27 -23.37 -0.11
N SER A 152 -17.03 -24.08 -1.21
CA SER A 152 -17.51 -25.45 -1.41
C SER A 152 -16.82 -26.48 -0.50
N GLY A 153 -15.67 -26.14 0.08
CA GLY A 153 -14.92 -26.99 1.01
C GLY A 153 -14.90 -26.48 2.44
N ILE A 154 -15.10 -27.39 3.41
CA ILE A 154 -15.02 -27.09 4.86
C ILE A 154 -13.65 -26.47 5.22
N GLY A 155 -12.56 -26.94 4.60
CA GLY A 155 -11.22 -26.38 4.79
C GLY A 155 -11.09 -24.94 4.29
N LEU A 156 -11.63 -24.62 3.11
CA LEU A 156 -11.64 -23.25 2.58
C LEU A 156 -12.46 -22.32 3.46
N LYS A 157 -13.59 -22.80 3.97
CA LYS A 157 -14.44 -22.04 4.90
C LYS A 157 -13.71 -21.70 6.19
N LEU A 158 -13.04 -22.67 6.81
CA LEU A 158 -12.26 -22.44 8.04
C LEU A 158 -11.10 -21.46 7.84
N VAL A 159 -10.35 -21.60 6.73
CA VAL A 159 -9.26 -20.68 6.40
C VAL A 159 -9.81 -19.27 6.20
N PHE A 160 -10.90 -19.13 5.46
CA PHE A 160 -11.49 -17.83 5.21
C PHE A 160 -12.03 -17.18 6.49
N ASP A 161 -12.78 -17.92 7.30
CA ASP A 161 -13.29 -17.43 8.59
C ASP A 161 -12.13 -16.96 9.49
N TYR A 162 -11.03 -17.71 9.53
CA TYR A 162 -9.84 -17.33 10.31
C TYR A 162 -9.17 -16.06 9.79
N VAL A 163 -9.00 -15.93 8.46
CA VAL A 163 -8.42 -14.73 7.83
C VAL A 163 -9.32 -13.51 8.04
N SER A 164 -10.63 -13.69 7.92
CA SER A 164 -11.67 -12.69 8.15
C SER A 164 -11.63 -12.16 9.59
N ILE A 165 -11.59 -13.07 10.57
CA ILE A 165 -11.47 -12.72 12.00
C ILE A 165 -10.13 -12.03 12.26
N PHE A 166 -9.03 -12.55 11.72
CA PHE A 166 -7.70 -11.95 11.88
C PHE A 166 -7.66 -10.52 11.31
N MET A 167 -8.19 -10.29 10.10
CA MET A 167 -8.28 -8.96 9.49
C MET A 167 -9.19 -8.01 10.27
N SER A 168 -10.31 -8.51 10.78
CA SER A 168 -11.20 -7.71 11.63
C SER A 168 -10.52 -7.32 12.94
N LEU A 169 -9.82 -8.25 13.57
CA LEU A 169 -9.02 -8.01 14.78
C LEU A 169 -7.87 -7.04 14.53
N THR A 170 -7.17 -7.13 13.40
CA THR A 170 -6.10 -6.17 13.08
C THR A 170 -6.68 -4.78 12.88
N VAL A 171 -7.80 -4.63 12.16
CA VAL A 171 -8.47 -3.33 12.02
C VAL A 171 -8.93 -2.81 13.37
N ILE A 172 -9.60 -3.61 14.20
CA ILE A 172 -10.01 -3.21 15.56
C ILE A 172 -8.78 -2.82 16.41
N PHE A 173 -7.69 -3.59 16.36
CA PHE A 173 -6.45 -3.29 17.08
C PHE A 173 -5.83 -1.96 16.61
N PHE A 174 -5.74 -1.74 15.31
CA PHE A 174 -5.22 -0.50 14.73
C PHE A 174 -6.15 0.69 15.02
N THR A 175 -7.47 0.51 14.96
CA THR A 175 -8.48 1.50 15.36
C THR A 175 -8.43 1.79 16.87
N TYR A 176 -8.19 0.78 17.71
CA TYR A 176 -8.03 0.95 19.15
C TYR A 176 -6.73 1.67 19.51
N LEU A 177 -5.62 1.29 18.88
CA LEU A 177 -4.32 1.98 19.00
C LEU A 177 -4.44 3.46 18.57
N TYR A 178 -5.37 3.72 17.64
CA TYR A 178 -5.70 5.04 17.09
C TYR A 178 -6.62 5.89 17.98
N PHE A 179 -7.62 5.30 18.64
CA PHE A 179 -8.54 6.04 19.52
C PHE A 179 -8.04 6.24 20.96
N ALA A 180 -7.01 5.52 21.40
CA ALA A 180 -6.50 5.62 22.77
C ALA A 180 -5.22 6.48 22.87
N PRO A 181 -5.31 7.79 23.17
CA PRO A 181 -4.18 8.71 23.22
C PRO A 181 -3.06 8.32 24.21
N GLY A 182 -3.35 7.47 25.21
CA GLY A 182 -2.37 6.96 26.18
C GLY A 182 -1.82 5.56 25.89
N SER A 183 -2.48 4.75 25.05
CA SER A 183 -2.11 3.34 24.86
C SER A 183 -1.00 3.15 23.82
N ALA A 184 -0.95 3.99 22.78
CA ALA A 184 0.18 4.02 21.84
C ALA A 184 1.50 4.37 22.55
N ARG A 185 1.46 5.28 23.53
CA ARG A 185 2.61 5.63 24.38
C ARG A 185 3.06 4.46 25.25
N LYS A 186 2.13 3.76 25.90
CA LYS A 186 2.43 2.55 26.71
C LYS A 186 2.88 1.35 25.87
N PHE A 187 2.43 1.24 24.62
CA PHE A 187 2.87 0.18 23.71
C PHE A 187 4.28 0.49 23.18
N LEU A 188 4.53 1.71 22.73
CA LEU A 188 5.86 2.15 22.32
C LEU A 188 6.83 2.07 23.49
N ASP A 189 6.48 2.52 24.70
CA ASP A 189 7.33 2.35 25.89
C ASP A 189 7.58 0.87 26.20
N ARG A 190 6.58 -0.02 26.09
CA ARG A 190 6.80 -1.48 26.27
C ARG A 190 7.70 -2.07 25.20
N VAL A 191 7.54 -1.69 23.94
CA VAL A 191 8.40 -2.15 22.83
C VAL A 191 9.80 -1.60 23.01
N PHE A 192 9.97 -0.33 23.40
CA PHE A 192 11.27 0.25 23.71
C PHE A 192 11.94 -0.41 24.91
N ILE A 193 11.21 -0.70 26.00
CA ILE A 193 11.74 -1.44 27.16
C ILE A 193 12.12 -2.88 26.76
N PHE A 194 11.32 -3.52 25.89
CA PHE A 194 11.61 -4.85 25.36
C PHE A 194 12.87 -4.86 24.48
N PHE A 195 13.08 -3.82 23.66
CA PHE A 195 14.29 -3.65 22.85
C PHE A 195 15.50 -3.17 23.68
N GLU A 196 15.32 -2.42 24.77
CA GLU A 196 16.38 -2.04 25.71
C GLU A 196 16.94 -3.25 26.49
N ARG A 197 16.21 -4.36 26.53
CA ARG A 197 16.71 -5.65 27.03
C ARG A 197 17.80 -6.25 26.12
N PHE A 198 17.86 -5.85 24.85
CA PHE A 198 18.94 -6.24 23.94
C PHE A 198 20.10 -5.22 24.02
N LYS A 199 21.24 -5.69 24.53
CA LYS A 199 22.48 -4.91 24.80
C LYS A 199 23.02 -4.11 23.59
N PHE A 200 22.55 -4.39 22.38
CA PHE A 200 22.98 -3.80 21.11
C PHE A 200 22.45 -2.37 20.85
N PHE A 201 21.39 -1.93 21.54
CA PHE A 201 20.71 -0.64 21.26
C PHE A 201 20.93 0.47 22.32
N LYS A 202 21.79 0.23 23.31
CA LYS A 202 21.85 1.02 24.56
C LYS A 202 22.35 2.47 24.40
N GLU A 203 23.27 2.76 23.48
CA GLU A 203 23.83 4.13 23.33
C GLU A 203 23.09 5.02 22.31
N ARG A 204 22.37 4.44 21.35
CA ARG A 204 21.55 5.19 20.37
C ARG A 204 20.11 5.43 20.83
N SER A 205 19.65 4.70 21.86
CA SER A 205 18.27 4.69 22.40
C SER A 205 17.74 6.08 22.78
N PHE A 206 18.52 6.92 23.48
CA PHE A 206 17.95 8.12 24.12
C PHE A 206 17.59 9.24 23.13
N LYS A 207 18.43 9.49 22.10
CA LYS A 207 18.13 10.45 21.01
C LYS A 207 17.04 9.93 20.08
N LEU A 208 17.05 8.63 19.77
CA LEU A 208 16.01 7.99 18.97
C LEU A 208 14.65 8.02 19.68
N LYS A 209 14.60 7.79 21.00
CA LYS A 209 13.38 7.84 21.79
C LYS A 209 12.73 9.23 21.77
N LYS A 210 13.51 10.30 21.92
CA LYS A 210 12.99 11.68 21.87
C LYS A 210 12.49 12.06 20.46
N ASN A 211 13.23 11.71 19.40
CA ASN A 211 12.82 11.98 18.02
C ASN A 211 11.60 11.15 17.59
N ILE A 212 11.51 9.88 18.01
CA ILE A 212 10.38 9.00 17.70
C ILE A 212 9.14 9.42 18.49
N LEU A 213 9.26 9.76 19.78
CA LEU A 213 8.12 10.29 20.54
C LEU A 213 7.61 11.60 19.93
N HIS A 214 8.50 12.54 19.59
CA HIS A 214 8.13 13.78 18.92
C HIS A 214 7.47 13.53 17.56
N THR A 215 7.97 12.57 16.79
CA THR A 215 7.38 12.16 15.50
C THR A 215 5.98 11.56 15.69
N VAL A 216 5.77 10.76 16.72
CA VAL A 216 4.48 10.13 17.03
C VAL A 216 3.49 11.19 17.53
N ASP A 217 3.94 12.16 18.31
CA ASP A 217 3.12 13.27 18.78
C ASP A 217 2.74 14.22 17.63
N GLU A 218 3.68 14.52 16.72
CA GLU A 218 3.43 15.29 15.50
C GLU A 218 2.51 14.52 14.53
N PHE A 219 2.71 13.23 14.36
CA PHE A 219 1.81 12.35 13.60
C PHE A 219 0.38 12.39 14.17
N LYS A 220 0.25 12.26 15.50
CA LYS A 220 -1.03 12.18 16.19
C LYS A 220 -1.78 13.50 16.20
N SER A 221 -1.09 14.64 16.36
CA SER A 221 -1.72 15.97 16.25
C SER A 221 -2.22 16.22 14.83
N ASN A 222 -1.40 15.92 13.83
CA ASN A 222 -1.76 16.05 12.41
C ASN A 222 -2.94 15.12 12.03
N LEU A 223 -2.98 13.90 12.56
CA LEU A 223 -4.10 12.98 12.33
C LEU A 223 -5.40 13.42 13.01
N ARG A 224 -5.32 13.91 14.25
CA ARG A 224 -6.51 14.40 14.97
C ARG A 224 -7.10 15.62 14.26
N GLU A 225 -6.26 16.52 13.79
CA GLU A 225 -6.69 17.66 12.97
C GLU A 225 -7.32 17.19 11.66
N LEU A 226 -6.75 16.19 10.99
CA LEU A 226 -7.29 15.55 9.79
C LEU A 226 -8.72 15.05 9.96
N LEU A 227 -8.95 14.34 11.07
CA LEU A 227 -10.21 13.67 11.35
C LEU A 227 -11.28 14.65 11.76
N GLN A 228 -10.94 15.62 12.62
CA GLN A 228 -11.92 16.54 13.18
C GLN A 228 -12.34 17.64 12.20
N LYS A 229 -11.48 17.97 11.23
CA LYS A 229 -11.66 19.13 10.34
C LYS A 229 -12.00 18.74 8.90
N ASP A 230 -11.56 17.55 8.44
CA ASP A 230 -11.53 17.20 7.01
C ASP A 230 -12.15 15.82 6.69
N TYR A 231 -13.29 15.48 7.30
CA TYR A 231 -14.05 14.24 7.01
C TYR A 231 -14.33 14.02 5.51
N TRP A 232 -14.50 15.10 4.75
CA TRP A 232 -14.72 15.05 3.30
C TRP A 232 -13.51 14.46 2.56
N HIS A 233 -12.29 14.89 2.89
CA HIS A 233 -11.08 14.37 2.27
C HIS A 233 -10.87 12.88 2.61
N LEU A 234 -11.20 12.47 3.83
CA LEU A 234 -11.15 11.05 4.22
C LEU A 234 -12.18 10.23 3.45
N PHE A 235 -13.41 10.72 3.32
CA PHE A 235 -14.45 10.06 2.52
C PHE A 235 -14.01 9.91 1.05
N LEU A 236 -13.48 10.96 0.43
CA LEU A 236 -12.94 10.88 -0.93
C LEU A 236 -11.78 9.90 -1.04
N ALA A 237 -10.90 9.81 -0.04
CA ALA A 237 -9.80 8.85 -0.02
C ALA A 237 -10.29 7.40 0.06
N VAL A 238 -11.37 7.15 0.81
CA VAL A 238 -12.04 5.84 0.85
C VAL A 238 -12.66 5.52 -0.50
N LEU A 239 -13.37 6.47 -1.11
CA LEU A 239 -13.97 6.28 -2.43
C LEU A 239 -12.91 6.00 -3.51
N CYS A 240 -11.81 6.75 -3.53
CA CYS A 240 -10.69 6.48 -4.43
C CYS A 240 -10.06 5.11 -4.16
N THR A 241 -10.00 4.67 -2.90
CA THR A 241 -9.52 3.31 -2.57
C THR A 241 -10.44 2.24 -3.14
N ALA A 242 -11.76 2.40 -2.99
CA ALA A 242 -12.74 1.48 -3.54
C ALA A 242 -12.65 1.40 -5.08
N LEU A 243 -12.54 2.54 -5.76
CA LEU A 243 -12.39 2.60 -7.22
C LEU A 243 -11.06 2.01 -7.71
N MET A 244 -9.96 2.26 -6.99
CA MET A 244 -8.65 1.66 -7.26
C MET A 244 -8.73 0.14 -7.18
N ILE A 245 -9.26 -0.38 -6.06
CA ILE A 245 -9.36 -1.83 -5.83
C ILE A 245 -10.33 -2.48 -6.82
N ALA A 246 -11.48 -1.85 -7.09
CA ALA A 246 -12.43 -2.34 -8.09
C ALA A 246 -11.78 -2.45 -9.48
N SER A 247 -11.02 -1.43 -9.88
CA SER A 247 -10.30 -1.44 -11.16
C SER A 247 -9.28 -2.60 -11.22
N GLN A 248 -8.56 -2.87 -10.12
CA GLN A 248 -7.62 -3.99 -10.04
C GLN A 248 -8.31 -5.35 -10.12
N PHE A 249 -9.42 -5.56 -9.41
CA PHE A 249 -10.16 -6.82 -9.46
C PHE A 249 -10.80 -7.08 -10.83
N LEU A 250 -11.26 -6.02 -11.51
CA LEU A 250 -11.84 -6.13 -12.86
C LEU A 250 -10.83 -6.63 -13.90
N VAL A 251 -9.52 -6.38 -13.72
CA VAL A 251 -8.49 -6.89 -14.63
C VAL A 251 -8.54 -8.42 -14.74
N ALA A 252 -8.61 -9.12 -13.60
CA ALA A 252 -8.67 -10.58 -13.60
C ALA A 252 -9.95 -11.09 -14.29
N PHE A 253 -11.08 -10.45 -14.03
CA PHE A 253 -12.37 -10.80 -14.67
C PHE A 253 -12.35 -10.60 -16.18
N VAL A 254 -11.75 -9.50 -16.66
CA VAL A 254 -11.64 -9.18 -18.08
C VAL A 254 -10.72 -10.15 -18.81
N LEU A 255 -9.61 -10.57 -18.19
CA LEU A 255 -8.66 -11.53 -18.78
C LEU A 255 -9.20 -12.96 -18.86
N LEU A 256 -10.17 -13.33 -18.02
CA LEU A 256 -10.77 -14.67 -17.99
C LEU A 256 -11.93 -14.85 -18.99
N LYS A 257 -12.28 -13.81 -19.75
CA LYS A 257 -13.29 -13.84 -20.82
C LYS A 257 -12.63 -13.89 -22.20
#